data_AF-A0A1U7T026-F1
#
_entry.id   AF-A0A1U7T026-F1
#
_cell.length_a   1.000
_cell.length_b   1.000
_cell.length_c   1.000
_cell.angle_alpha   90.00
_cell.angle_beta   90.00
_cell.angle_gamma   90.00
#
_symmetry.space_group_name_H-M   'P 1'
#
loop_
_entity.id
_entity.type
_entity.pdbx_description
1 polymer ?
#
loop_
_entity_poly.entity_id
_entity_poly.type
_entity_poly.pdbx_seq_one_letter_code
_entity_poly.pdbx_strand_id
1 'polypeptide(L)'
;RGSGHHSDPFAVIGTIFLWIFWPSFNSAPTTLGDGQHPTALNTYYSLTASTLSTFALSALVGEDGRLDMVHIQNAALAGGVVVGTSSEMMLTPFGALAAGFLAGTVSTLGYKFFTPTLESKFKVQDTCGVHNLHGMPGVLGALLGVLVAGLATHEAYGDGLESVFPLIANGQRSATSQAMHQLFGLFVTLMFASVGGGLGGLLLKLPCLDSPPDSLCYEDQIYWEVPQEHEDKAQEPLRVEESDTQA
;
A
#
# COMPACT_ATOMS: atom_id res chain seq x y z
N ARG A 1 3.50 8.19 20.81
CA ARG A 1 4.93 8.29 20.44
C ARG A 1 5.02 7.91 18.96
N GLY A 2 5.75 8.68 18.13
CA GLY A 2 5.90 8.39 16.69
C GLY A 2 7.06 7.44 16.41
N SER A 3 7.32 7.12 15.14
CA SER A 3 8.49 6.33 14.76
C SER A 3 9.79 7.04 15.18
N GLY A 4 10.79 6.23 15.56
CA GLY A 4 12.12 6.69 15.94
C GLY A 4 13.18 6.35 14.89
N HIS A 5 14.37 6.91 15.07
CA HIS A 5 15.50 6.72 14.14
C HIS A 5 15.90 5.26 13.92
N HIS A 6 15.62 4.37 14.88
CA HIS A 6 15.90 2.94 14.78
C HIS A 6 14.75 2.14 14.18
N SER A 7 13.48 2.53 14.37
CA SER A 7 12.32 1.78 13.86
C SER A 7 12.12 1.99 12.36
N ASP A 8 12.43 3.18 11.84
CA ASP A 8 12.25 3.50 10.42
C ASP A 8 13.14 2.66 9.48
N PRO A 9 14.45 2.45 9.77
CA PRO A 9 15.26 1.52 9.00
C PRO A 9 14.71 0.09 8.97
N PHE A 10 14.19 -0.43 10.10
CA PHE A 10 13.57 -1.76 10.14
C PHE A 10 12.31 -1.83 9.26
N ALA A 11 11.46 -0.80 9.31
CA ALA A 11 10.29 -0.73 8.45
C ALA A 11 10.67 -0.69 6.95
N VAL A 12 11.74 0.04 6.60
CA VAL A 12 12.25 0.09 5.21
C VAL A 12 12.75 -1.26 4.73
N ILE A 13 13.36 -2.10 5.58
CA ILE A 13 13.72 -3.47 5.20
C ILE A 13 12.46 -4.22 4.74
N GLY A 14 11.37 -4.15 5.51
CA GLY A 14 10.09 -4.72 5.11
C GLY A 14 9.60 -4.20 3.76
N THR A 15 9.64 -2.88 3.56
CA THR A 15 9.29 -2.25 2.28
C THR A 15 10.12 -2.78 1.11
N ILE A 16 11.44 -2.91 1.26
CA ILE A 16 12.34 -3.40 0.20
C ILE A 16 12.01 -4.84 -0.17
N PHE A 17 11.77 -5.71 0.82
CA PHE A 17 11.37 -7.10 0.56
C PHE A 17 10.04 -7.17 -0.19
N LEU A 18 9.04 -6.41 0.24
CA LEU A 18 7.75 -6.33 -0.45
C LEU A 18 7.92 -5.83 -1.87
N TRP A 19 8.69 -4.75 -2.07
CA TRP A 19 8.92 -4.15 -3.38
C TRP A 19 9.60 -5.12 -4.36
N ILE A 20 10.68 -5.79 -3.92
CA ILE A 20 11.45 -6.71 -4.77
C ILE A 20 10.64 -7.96 -5.12
N PHE A 21 9.83 -8.48 -4.18
CA PHE A 21 9.07 -9.71 -4.41
C PHE A 21 7.66 -9.50 -4.97
N TRP A 22 7.15 -8.26 -5.05
CA TRP A 22 5.83 -7.98 -5.61
C TRP A 22 5.64 -8.47 -7.05
N PRO A 23 6.62 -8.36 -7.98
CA PRO A 23 6.51 -8.95 -9.31
C PRO A 23 6.23 -10.46 -9.27
N SER A 24 6.81 -11.17 -8.30
CA SER A 24 6.52 -12.60 -8.09
C SER A 24 5.12 -12.79 -7.51
N PHE A 25 4.71 -11.94 -6.57
CA PHE A 25 3.36 -11.98 -5.98
C PHE A 25 2.26 -11.85 -7.05
N ASN A 26 2.37 -10.85 -7.93
CA ASN A 26 1.37 -10.62 -8.98
C ASN A 26 1.45 -11.66 -10.12
N SER A 27 2.62 -12.22 -10.40
CA SER A 27 2.79 -13.19 -11.50
C SER A 27 2.61 -14.66 -11.08
N ALA A 28 2.64 -14.97 -9.78
CA ALA A 28 2.39 -16.33 -9.28
C ALA A 28 1.05 -16.96 -9.71
N PRO A 29 -0.10 -16.24 -9.75
CA PRO A 29 -1.39 -16.84 -10.12
C PRO A 29 -1.58 -16.97 -11.65
N THR A 30 -0.68 -16.42 -12.46
CA THR A 30 -0.85 -16.39 -13.92
C THR A 30 -0.38 -17.68 -14.57
N THR A 31 -0.86 -17.95 -15.78
CA THR A 31 -0.46 -19.14 -16.54
C THR A 31 1.04 -19.13 -16.82
N LEU A 32 1.70 -20.24 -16.48
CA LEU A 32 3.15 -20.41 -16.66
C LEU A 32 3.56 -20.16 -18.13
N GLY A 33 4.57 -19.33 -18.33
CA GLY A 33 5.03 -18.92 -19.66
C GLY A 33 4.54 -17.53 -20.05
N ASP A 34 3.65 -17.46 -21.05
CA ASP A 34 3.36 -16.24 -21.80
C ASP A 34 2.74 -15.10 -20.97
N GLY A 35 1.95 -15.42 -19.93
CA GLY A 35 1.36 -14.41 -19.04
C GLY A 35 2.30 -13.98 -17.89
N GLN A 36 3.17 -14.87 -17.43
CA GLN A 36 3.94 -14.68 -16.20
C GLN A 36 5.01 -13.60 -16.33
N HIS A 37 5.79 -13.62 -17.41
CA HIS A 37 6.86 -12.65 -17.63
C HIS A 37 6.34 -11.22 -17.83
N PRO A 38 5.34 -10.95 -18.70
CA PRO A 38 4.75 -9.62 -18.83
C PRO A 38 4.13 -9.10 -17.52
N THR A 39 3.48 -9.96 -16.74
CA THR A 39 2.91 -9.61 -15.43
C THR A 39 3.97 -9.11 -14.46
N ALA A 40 5.10 -9.81 -14.38
CA ALA A 40 6.22 -9.41 -13.54
C ALA A 40 6.81 -8.06 -13.99
N LEU A 41 6.99 -7.85 -15.29
CA LEU A 41 7.51 -6.59 -15.84
C LEU A 41 6.54 -5.41 -15.61
N ASN A 42 5.25 -5.60 -15.87
CA ASN A 42 4.24 -4.57 -15.63
C ASN A 42 4.18 -4.18 -14.15
N THR A 43 4.29 -5.16 -13.25
CA THR A 43 4.36 -4.90 -11.81
C THR A 43 5.60 -4.08 -11.45
N TYR A 44 6.77 -4.45 -11.99
CA TYR A 44 8.02 -3.72 -11.78
C TYR A 44 7.96 -2.27 -12.29
N TYR A 45 7.43 -2.05 -13.50
CA TYR A 45 7.26 -0.70 -14.06
C TYR A 45 6.31 0.14 -13.20
N SER A 46 5.18 -0.44 -12.79
CA SER A 46 4.23 0.27 -11.94
C SER A 46 4.81 0.64 -10.58
N LEU A 47 5.52 -0.28 -9.92
CA LEU A 47 6.23 -0.01 -8.67
C LEU A 47 7.27 1.10 -8.82
N THR A 48 8.04 1.08 -9.91
CA THR A 48 9.05 2.11 -10.19
C THR A 48 8.40 3.49 -10.33
N ALA A 49 7.30 3.59 -11.08
CA ALA A 49 6.57 4.85 -11.24
C ALA A 49 5.89 5.32 -9.94
N SER A 50 5.34 4.39 -9.16
CA SER A 50 4.77 4.67 -7.83
C SER A 50 5.81 5.20 -6.87
N THR A 51 7.02 4.62 -6.90
CA THR A 51 8.16 5.05 -6.09
C THR A 51 8.57 6.48 -6.46
N LEU A 52 8.79 6.76 -7.76
CA LEU A 52 9.15 8.11 -8.21
C LEU A 52 8.10 9.16 -7.86
N SER A 53 6.82 8.83 -8.08
CA SER A 53 5.71 9.69 -7.71
C SER A 53 5.68 9.95 -6.20
N THR A 54 5.83 8.91 -5.39
CA THR A 54 5.83 9.01 -3.92
C THR A 54 6.95 9.93 -3.41
N PHE A 55 8.17 9.77 -3.90
CA PHE A 55 9.29 10.65 -3.52
C PHE A 55 9.04 12.10 -3.92
N ALA A 56 8.60 12.33 -5.17
CA ALA A 56 8.31 13.66 -5.67
C ALA A 56 7.19 14.33 -4.86
N LEU A 57 6.06 13.64 -4.68
CA LEU A 57 4.92 14.18 -3.96
C LEU A 57 5.23 14.36 -2.48
N SER A 58 5.95 13.43 -1.85
CA SER A 58 6.36 13.58 -0.45
C SER A 58 7.18 14.83 -0.22
N ALA A 59 8.13 15.15 -1.12
CA ALA A 59 8.89 16.39 -1.03
C ALA A 59 7.99 17.61 -1.28
N LEU A 60 7.09 17.55 -2.28
CA LEU A 60 6.20 18.66 -2.62
C LEU A 60 5.19 19.01 -1.51
N VAL A 61 4.68 18.02 -0.78
CA VAL A 61 3.71 18.23 0.32
C VAL A 61 4.37 18.26 1.71
N GLY A 62 5.68 18.03 1.75
CA GLY A 62 6.51 18.08 2.96
C GLY A 62 6.89 19.51 3.32
N GLU A 63 7.13 19.74 4.61
CA GLU A 63 7.70 21.01 5.07
C GLU A 63 9.14 21.14 4.57
N ASP A 64 9.49 22.28 3.99
CA ASP A 64 10.81 22.58 3.43
C ASP A 64 11.34 21.58 2.38
N GLY A 65 10.44 20.89 1.67
CA GLY A 65 10.84 19.89 0.67
C GLY A 65 11.31 18.56 1.25
N ARG A 66 11.11 18.32 2.56
CA ARG A 66 11.58 17.13 3.26
C ARG A 66 10.71 15.90 2.93
N LEU A 67 11.36 14.74 2.86
CA LEU A 67 10.68 13.46 2.67
C LEU A 67 10.14 12.94 4.01
N ASP A 68 8.96 12.32 3.95
CA ASP A 68 8.34 11.63 5.07
C ASP A 68 8.54 10.12 4.91
N MET A 69 9.15 9.47 5.91
CA MET A 69 9.43 8.04 5.85
C MET A 69 8.19 7.18 5.79
N VAL A 70 7.04 7.62 6.33
CA VAL A 70 5.77 6.89 6.22
C VAL A 70 5.31 6.84 4.77
N HIS A 71 5.49 7.93 4.01
CA HIS A 71 5.19 7.92 2.58
C HIS A 71 6.11 6.94 1.85
N ILE A 72 7.43 7.02 2.07
CA ILE A 72 8.41 6.19 1.36
C ILE A 72 8.21 4.69 1.66
N GLN A 73 7.98 4.33 2.92
CA GLN A 73 7.81 2.94 3.36
C GLN A 73 6.53 2.30 2.79
N ASN A 74 5.49 3.09 2.55
CA ASN A 74 4.17 2.56 2.19
C ASN A 74 3.74 2.93 0.77
N ALA A 75 3.63 4.23 0.45
CA ALA A 75 3.08 4.68 -0.84
C ALA A 75 3.92 4.27 -2.06
N ALA A 76 5.22 4.01 -1.88
CA ALA A 76 6.07 3.45 -2.92
C ALA A 76 5.56 2.07 -3.43
N LEU A 77 4.86 1.33 -2.57
CA LEU A 77 4.32 -0.01 -2.86
C LEU A 77 2.94 0.03 -3.56
N ALA A 78 2.27 1.18 -3.62
CA ALA A 78 0.93 1.31 -4.18
C ALA A 78 0.85 0.89 -5.67
N GLY A 79 1.95 1.03 -6.41
CA GLY A 79 2.07 0.54 -7.79
C GLY A 79 1.92 -0.98 -7.92
N GLY A 80 2.37 -1.75 -6.92
CA GLY A 80 2.17 -3.20 -6.91
C GLY A 80 0.71 -3.58 -6.73
N VAL A 81 -0.01 -2.82 -5.88
CA VAL A 81 -1.44 -3.01 -5.60
C VAL A 81 -2.30 -2.67 -6.82
N VAL A 82 -2.09 -1.50 -7.43
CA VAL A 82 -2.97 -1.00 -8.50
C VAL A 82 -2.94 -1.88 -9.76
N VAL A 83 -1.83 -2.54 -10.06
CA VAL A 83 -1.73 -3.44 -11.22
C VAL A 83 -2.03 -4.90 -10.88
N GLY A 84 -2.43 -5.22 -9.65
CA GLY A 84 -2.66 -6.60 -9.21
C GLY A 84 -3.61 -7.37 -10.13
N THR A 85 -4.70 -6.73 -10.57
CA THR A 85 -5.67 -7.34 -11.52
C THR A 85 -5.22 -7.22 -12.98
N SER A 86 -4.69 -6.07 -13.39
CA SER A 86 -4.48 -5.75 -14.81
C SER A 86 -3.09 -6.11 -15.34
N SER A 87 -2.16 -6.54 -14.49
CA SER A 87 -0.78 -6.82 -14.90
C SER A 87 -0.65 -8.03 -15.82
N GLU A 88 -1.52 -9.03 -15.67
CA GLU A 88 -1.65 -10.18 -16.59
C GLU A 88 -2.47 -9.87 -17.84
N MET A 89 -3.21 -8.77 -17.82
CA MET A 89 -3.97 -8.28 -18.96
C MET A 89 -3.05 -7.51 -19.91
N MET A 90 -3.59 -7.05 -21.04
CA MET A 90 -2.84 -6.22 -21.99
C MET A 90 -2.67 -4.79 -21.46
N LEU A 91 -1.92 -4.65 -20.37
CA LEU A 91 -1.39 -3.40 -19.89
C LEU A 91 -0.03 -3.20 -20.56
N THR A 92 0.06 -2.20 -21.43
CA THR A 92 1.35 -1.83 -22.02
C THR A 92 2.30 -1.31 -20.93
N PRO A 93 3.63 -1.35 -21.14
CA PRO A 93 4.57 -0.77 -20.18
C PRO A 93 4.24 0.68 -19.80
N PHE A 94 3.75 1.47 -20.76
CA PHE A 94 3.28 2.83 -20.51
C PHE A 94 2.03 2.87 -19.62
N GLY A 95 1.06 1.98 -19.86
CA GLY A 95 -0.12 1.84 -18.99
C GLY A 95 0.26 1.47 -17.55
N ALA A 96 1.23 0.58 -17.37
CA ALA A 96 1.74 0.18 -16.07
C ALA A 96 2.42 1.35 -15.31
N LEU A 97 3.28 2.11 -16.01
CA LEU A 97 3.91 3.32 -15.47
C LEU A 97 2.86 4.37 -15.07
N ALA A 98 1.86 4.62 -15.93
CA ALA A 98 0.81 5.60 -15.66
C ALA A 98 -0.05 5.20 -14.45
N ALA A 99 -0.45 3.93 -14.36
CA ALA A 99 -1.19 3.40 -13.22
C ALA A 99 -0.39 3.51 -11.92
N GLY A 100 0.91 3.17 -11.97
CA GLY A 100 1.80 3.26 -10.82
C GLY A 100 2.01 4.68 -10.33
N PHE A 101 2.25 5.62 -11.25
CA PHE A 101 2.37 7.04 -10.94
C PHE A 101 1.10 7.59 -10.27
N LEU A 102 -0.08 7.23 -10.80
CA LEU A 102 -1.36 7.63 -10.23
C LEU A 102 -1.55 7.04 -8.83
N ALA A 103 -1.26 5.76 -8.64
CA ALA A 103 -1.39 5.09 -7.35
C ALA A 103 -0.46 5.66 -6.28
N GLY A 104 0.82 5.89 -6.62
CA GLY A 104 1.76 6.55 -5.70
C GLY A 104 1.31 7.96 -5.31
N THR A 105 0.73 8.71 -6.26
CA THR A 105 0.16 10.05 -6.00
C THR A 105 -1.01 9.96 -5.02
N VAL A 106 -2.00 9.12 -5.32
CA VAL A 106 -3.21 8.95 -4.49
C VAL A 106 -2.86 8.44 -3.11
N SER A 107 -1.96 7.46 -3.01
CA SER A 107 -1.51 6.92 -1.73
C SER A 107 -0.79 7.99 -0.90
N THR A 108 0.13 8.76 -1.49
CA THR A 108 0.89 9.81 -0.78
C THR A 108 -0.03 10.92 -0.25
N LEU A 109 -0.95 11.40 -1.10
CA LEU A 109 -1.94 12.39 -0.70
C LEU A 109 -2.92 11.82 0.36
N GLY A 110 -3.22 10.53 0.27
CA GLY A 110 -4.01 9.79 1.25
C GLY A 110 -3.37 9.81 2.64
N TYR A 111 -2.08 9.49 2.74
CA TYR A 111 -1.33 9.60 3.98
C TYR A 111 -1.31 11.04 4.51
N LYS A 112 -0.97 12.02 3.66
CA LYS A 112 -0.83 13.42 4.11
C LYS A 112 -2.14 14.07 4.54
N PHE A 113 -3.24 13.83 3.83
CA PHE A 113 -4.48 14.61 4.00
C PHE A 113 -5.68 13.77 4.40
N PHE A 114 -5.81 12.56 3.84
CA PHE A 114 -7.01 11.76 4.05
C PHE A 114 -7.00 11.02 5.38
N THR A 115 -5.87 10.46 5.79
CA THR A 115 -5.71 9.75 7.08
C THR A 115 -6.03 10.66 8.27
N PRO A 116 -5.48 11.89 8.37
CA PRO A 116 -5.86 12.81 9.45
C PRO A 116 -7.35 13.18 9.43
N THR A 117 -7.96 13.23 8.24
CA THR A 117 -9.39 13.52 8.09
C THR A 117 -10.26 12.35 8.58
N LEU A 118 -9.89 11.12 8.25
CA LEU A 118 -10.53 9.89 8.73
C LEU A 118 -10.49 9.80 10.26
N GLU A 119 -9.32 10.07 10.85
CA GLU A 119 -9.14 10.04 12.30
C GLU A 119 -9.95 11.15 13.00
N SER A 120 -9.79 12.39 12.57
CA SER A 120 -10.38 13.54 13.27
C SER A 120 -11.91 13.60 13.12
N LYS A 121 -12.44 13.35 11.91
CA LYS A 121 -13.87 13.52 11.59
C LYS A 121 -14.68 12.23 11.65
N PHE A 122 -14.11 11.13 11.17
CA PHE A 122 -14.82 9.85 11.07
C PHE A 122 -14.48 8.88 12.22
N LYS A 123 -13.51 9.24 13.08
CA LYS A 123 -13.05 8.41 14.20
C LYS A 123 -12.57 7.03 13.74
N VAL A 124 -12.00 6.98 12.54
CA VAL A 124 -11.38 5.77 11.98
C VAL A 124 -9.87 5.88 12.17
N GLN A 125 -9.33 5.01 13.03
CA GLN A 125 -7.90 4.93 13.32
C GLN A 125 -7.27 3.84 12.46
N ASP A 126 -6.41 4.25 11.53
CA ASP A 126 -5.70 3.35 10.61
C ASP A 126 -4.20 3.46 10.87
N THR A 127 -3.70 2.62 11.78
CA THR A 127 -2.32 2.68 12.31
C THR A 127 -1.25 2.71 11.22
N CYS A 128 -1.39 1.88 10.19
CA CYS A 128 -0.41 1.79 9.09
C CYS A 128 -0.88 2.55 7.82
N GLY A 129 -2.05 3.18 7.86
CA GLY A 129 -2.67 3.76 6.67
C GLY A 129 -2.94 2.71 5.59
N VAL A 130 -3.35 1.49 5.96
CA VAL A 130 -3.65 0.41 5.01
C VAL A 130 -4.73 0.81 4.00
N HIS A 131 -5.58 1.77 4.35
CA HIS A 131 -6.53 2.36 3.41
C HIS A 131 -5.82 3.08 2.25
N ASN A 132 -4.71 3.78 2.51
CA ASN A 132 -3.98 4.54 1.49
C ASN A 132 -3.13 3.65 0.59
N LEU A 133 -2.57 2.56 1.13
CA LEU A 133 -1.76 1.62 0.38
C LEU A 133 -2.60 0.53 -0.31
N HIS A 134 -3.52 -0.12 0.41
CA HIS A 134 -4.28 -1.25 -0.10
C HIS A 134 -5.69 -0.86 -0.53
N GLY A 135 -6.39 -0.07 0.27
CA GLY A 135 -7.80 0.29 0.03
C GLY A 135 -8.00 1.08 -1.28
N MET A 136 -7.49 2.31 -1.33
CA MET A 136 -7.67 3.18 -2.50
C MET A 136 -6.96 2.63 -3.75
N PRO A 137 -5.68 2.22 -3.70
CA PRO A 137 -5.02 1.63 -4.87
C PRO A 137 -5.66 0.32 -5.32
N GLY A 138 -6.22 -0.48 -4.41
CA GLY A 138 -6.96 -1.71 -4.73
C GLY A 138 -8.26 -1.42 -5.49
N VAL A 139 -9.03 -0.41 -5.05
CA VAL A 139 -10.21 0.05 -5.80
C VAL A 139 -9.82 0.61 -7.17
N LEU A 140 -8.76 1.42 -7.25
CA LEU A 140 -8.24 1.93 -8.53
C LEU A 140 -7.81 0.78 -9.46
N GLY A 141 -7.16 -0.26 -8.91
CA GLY A 141 -6.72 -1.42 -9.67
C GLY A 141 -7.88 -2.27 -10.17
N ALA A 142 -8.94 -2.44 -9.37
CA ALA A 142 -10.16 -3.10 -9.81
C ALA A 142 -10.83 -2.33 -10.96
N LEU A 143 -10.91 -1.00 -10.86
CA LEU A 143 -11.45 -0.14 -11.93
C LEU A 143 -10.57 -0.17 -13.19
N LEU A 144 -9.25 -0.24 -13.03
CA LEU A 144 -8.33 -0.45 -14.15
C LEU A 144 -8.57 -1.81 -14.81
N GLY A 145 -8.81 -2.87 -14.03
CA GLY A 145 -9.20 -4.19 -14.53
C GLY A 145 -10.52 -4.17 -15.30
N VAL A 146 -11.53 -3.42 -14.82
CA VAL A 146 -12.80 -3.18 -15.55
C VAL A 146 -12.54 -2.53 -16.91
N LEU A 147 -11.72 -1.46 -16.93
CA LEU A 147 -11.37 -0.74 -18.15
C LEU A 147 -10.65 -1.66 -19.15
N VAL A 148 -9.59 -2.35 -18.71
CA VAL A 148 -8.76 -3.19 -19.59
C VAL A 148 -9.57 -4.40 -20.10
N ALA A 149 -10.42 -5.01 -19.27
CA ALA A 149 -11.33 -6.06 -19.71
C ALA A 149 -12.38 -5.57 -20.73
N GLY A 150 -12.87 -4.34 -20.56
CA GLY A 150 -13.84 -3.73 -21.49
C GLY A 150 -13.23 -3.39 -22.85
N LEU A 151 -11.92 -3.20 -22.91
CA LEU A 151 -11.14 -2.94 -24.13
C LEU A 151 -10.56 -4.22 -24.77
N ALA A 152 -10.88 -5.40 -24.23
CA ALA A 152 -10.36 -6.67 -24.75
C ALA A 152 -10.92 -6.97 -26.15
N THR A 153 -10.03 -7.04 -27.14
CA THR A 153 -10.34 -7.43 -28.51
C THR A 153 -9.30 -8.42 -29.03
N HIS A 154 -9.65 -9.19 -30.07
CA HIS A 154 -8.68 -10.06 -30.76
C HIS A 154 -7.52 -9.27 -31.40
N GLU A 155 -7.77 -8.04 -31.86
CA GLU A 155 -6.73 -7.17 -32.42
C GLU A 155 -5.74 -6.71 -31.34
N ALA A 156 -6.24 -6.39 -30.15
CA ALA A 156 -5.43 -6.01 -29.02
C ALA A 156 -4.58 -7.19 -28.52
N TYR A 157 -5.20 -8.33 -28.23
CA TYR A 157 -4.55 -9.44 -27.52
C TYR A 157 -3.89 -10.48 -28.43
N GLY A 158 -4.21 -10.51 -29.71
CA GLY A 158 -3.77 -11.57 -30.62
C GLY A 158 -4.08 -12.96 -30.08
N ASP A 159 -3.10 -13.87 -30.17
CA ASP A 159 -3.20 -15.24 -29.65
C ASP A 159 -3.26 -15.30 -28.11
N GLY A 160 -2.84 -14.23 -27.43
CA GLY A 160 -2.87 -14.14 -25.96
C GLY A 160 -4.27 -13.97 -25.37
N LEU A 161 -5.29 -13.70 -26.19
CA LEU A 161 -6.66 -13.47 -25.69
C LEU A 161 -7.23 -14.71 -25.00
N GLU A 162 -6.95 -15.91 -25.52
CA GLU A 162 -7.45 -17.15 -24.95
C GLU A 162 -6.84 -17.43 -23.57
N SER A 163 -5.58 -17.04 -23.36
CA SER A 163 -4.88 -17.22 -22.09
C SER A 163 -5.45 -16.33 -20.98
N VAL A 164 -5.84 -15.09 -21.30
CA VAL A 164 -6.30 -14.09 -20.31
C VAL A 164 -7.82 -14.05 -20.19
N PHE A 165 -8.53 -14.15 -21.32
CA PHE A 165 -9.99 -14.06 -21.40
C PHE A 165 -10.58 -15.21 -22.27
N PRO A 166 -10.49 -16.47 -21.82
CA PRO A 166 -10.92 -17.64 -22.61
C PRO A 166 -12.39 -17.57 -23.03
N LEU A 167 -13.27 -17.04 -22.16
CA LEU A 167 -14.69 -16.89 -22.48
C LEU A 167 -14.95 -15.82 -23.56
N ILE A 168 -14.08 -14.81 -23.67
CA ILE A 168 -14.15 -13.82 -24.75
C ILE A 168 -13.62 -14.44 -26.04
N ALA A 169 -12.45 -15.10 -25.99
CA ALA A 169 -11.85 -15.75 -27.15
C ALA A 169 -12.79 -16.79 -27.80
N ASN A 170 -13.55 -17.53 -26.99
CA ASN A 170 -14.51 -18.52 -27.45
C ASN A 170 -15.89 -17.95 -27.84
N GLY A 171 -16.06 -16.62 -27.81
CA GLY A 171 -17.33 -15.96 -28.14
C GLY A 171 -18.47 -16.21 -27.14
N GLN A 172 -18.18 -16.82 -25.99
CA GLN A 172 -19.17 -17.13 -24.94
C GLN A 172 -19.51 -15.92 -24.08
N ARG A 173 -18.65 -14.89 -24.08
CA ARG A 173 -18.81 -13.66 -23.31
C ARG A 173 -18.29 -12.46 -24.11
N SER A 174 -19.01 -11.34 -24.07
CA SER A 174 -18.50 -10.08 -24.63
C SER A 174 -17.53 -9.38 -23.67
N ALA A 175 -16.63 -8.54 -24.20
CA ALA A 175 -15.74 -7.70 -23.39
C ALA A 175 -16.50 -6.82 -22.39
N THR A 176 -17.63 -6.22 -22.83
CA THR A 176 -18.52 -5.45 -21.95
C THR A 176 -19.08 -6.32 -20.82
N SER A 177 -19.51 -7.55 -21.11
CA SER A 177 -19.99 -8.46 -20.07
C SER A 177 -18.86 -8.80 -19.08
N GLN A 178 -17.65 -9.08 -19.57
CA GLN A 178 -16.49 -9.34 -18.70
C GLN A 178 -16.16 -8.14 -17.80
N ALA A 179 -16.17 -6.92 -18.34
CA ALA A 179 -15.97 -5.69 -17.57
C ALA A 179 -17.02 -5.52 -16.47
N MET A 180 -18.29 -5.81 -16.77
CA MET A 180 -19.36 -5.76 -15.78
C MET A 180 -19.20 -6.84 -14.68
N HIS A 181 -18.69 -8.03 -15.02
CA HIS A 181 -18.36 -9.04 -14.01
C HIS A 181 -17.23 -8.57 -13.10
N GLN A 182 -16.18 -7.93 -13.63
CA GLN A 182 -15.12 -7.34 -12.82
C GLN A 182 -15.66 -6.26 -11.88
N LEU A 183 -16.54 -5.39 -12.38
CA LEU A 183 -17.16 -4.33 -11.58
C LEU A 183 -18.06 -4.91 -10.48
N PHE A 184 -18.84 -5.94 -10.79
CA PHE A 184 -19.64 -6.64 -9.78
C PHE A 184 -18.74 -7.32 -8.73
N GLY A 185 -17.62 -7.93 -9.15
CA GLY A 185 -16.62 -8.52 -8.26
C GLY A 185 -16.04 -7.52 -7.25
N LEU A 186 -15.81 -6.27 -7.68
CA LEU A 186 -15.43 -5.18 -6.76
C LEU A 186 -16.49 -4.93 -5.69
N PHE A 187 -17.76 -4.77 -6.08
CA PHE A 187 -18.85 -4.53 -5.12
C PHE A 187 -19.07 -5.70 -4.16
N VAL A 188 -18.98 -6.94 -4.66
CA VAL A 188 -19.05 -8.14 -3.83
C VAL A 188 -17.91 -8.14 -2.81
N THR A 189 -16.68 -7.90 -3.25
CA THR A 189 -15.50 -7.82 -2.37
C THR A 189 -15.68 -6.76 -1.27
N LEU A 190 -16.12 -5.55 -1.64
CA LEU A 190 -16.36 -4.47 -0.67
C LEU A 190 -17.46 -4.83 0.33
N MET A 191 -18.53 -5.49 -0.11
CA MET A 191 -19.62 -5.93 0.77
C MET A 191 -19.10 -6.98 1.77
N PHE A 192 -18.39 -8.01 1.31
CA PHE A 192 -17.84 -9.05 2.19
C PHE A 192 -16.79 -8.48 3.16
N ALA A 193 -15.92 -7.58 2.69
CA ALA A 193 -14.95 -6.90 3.54
C ALA A 193 -15.62 -6.05 4.62
N SER A 194 -16.66 -5.29 4.27
CA SER A 194 -17.37 -4.41 5.21
C SER A 194 -18.17 -5.21 6.25
N VAL A 195 -18.94 -6.21 5.80
CA VAL A 195 -19.75 -7.06 6.68
C VAL A 195 -18.86 -7.93 7.54
N GLY A 196 -17.88 -8.61 6.93
CA GLY A 196 -16.94 -9.48 7.63
C GLY A 196 -16.07 -8.71 8.64
N GLY A 197 -15.52 -7.57 8.23
CA GLY A 197 -14.74 -6.70 9.11
C GLY A 197 -15.57 -6.11 10.24
N GLY A 198 -16.83 -5.72 9.98
CA GLY A 198 -17.75 -5.24 11.02
C GLY A 198 -18.08 -6.32 12.05
N LEU A 199 -18.42 -7.54 11.60
CA LEU A 199 -18.67 -8.68 12.49
C LEU A 199 -17.41 -9.07 13.28
N GLY A 200 -16.27 -9.15 12.61
CA GLY A 200 -14.97 -9.41 13.25
C GLY A 200 -14.65 -8.38 14.32
N GLY A 201 -14.81 -7.08 14.02
CA GLY A 201 -14.61 -6.00 14.97
C GLY A 201 -15.56 -6.07 16.18
N LEU A 202 -16.82 -6.47 15.99
CA LEU A 202 -17.76 -6.68 17.10
C LEU A 202 -17.34 -7.85 17.99
N LEU A 203 -16.87 -8.96 17.40
CA LEU A 203 -16.37 -10.11 18.14
C LEU A 203 -15.09 -9.76 18.93
N LEU A 204 -14.19 -8.99 18.33
CA LEU A 204 -12.94 -8.55 18.98
C LEU A 204 -13.19 -7.59 20.16
N LYS A 205 -14.37 -6.97 20.25
CA LYS A 205 -14.78 -6.14 21.41
C LYS A 205 -15.30 -6.96 22.59
N LEU A 206 -15.37 -8.29 22.50
CA LEU A 206 -15.79 -9.11 23.62
C LEU A 206 -14.77 -8.99 24.78
N PRO A 207 -15.22 -8.72 26.03
CA PRO A 207 -14.30 -8.49 27.15
C PRO A 207 -13.34 -9.64 27.48
N CYS A 208 -13.66 -10.87 27.07
CA CYS A 208 -12.81 -12.03 27.31
C CYS A 208 -11.57 -12.09 26.40
N LEU A 209 -11.45 -11.21 25.40
CA LEU A 209 -10.30 -11.13 24.51
C LEU A 209 -9.23 -10.14 24.98
N ASP A 210 -9.43 -9.54 26.16
CA ASP A 210 -8.42 -8.81 26.95
C ASP A 210 -7.57 -7.81 26.14
N SER A 211 -8.25 -6.90 25.44
CA SER A 211 -7.59 -5.81 24.71
C SER A 211 -6.94 -4.83 25.67
N PRO A 212 -5.80 -4.20 25.28
CA PRO A 212 -5.09 -3.30 26.16
C PRO A 212 -5.93 -2.03 26.41
N PRO A 213 -5.76 -1.35 27.55
CA PRO A 213 -6.38 -0.04 27.77
C PRO A 213 -5.90 0.98 26.74
N ASP A 214 -6.77 1.91 26.34
CA ASP A 214 -6.49 2.95 25.33
C ASP A 214 -5.18 3.73 25.59
N SER A 215 -4.85 3.99 26.87
CA SER A 215 -3.64 4.72 27.27
C SER A 215 -2.34 3.93 27.07
N LEU A 216 -2.43 2.63 26.84
CA LEU A 216 -1.29 1.72 26.69
C LEU A 216 -1.22 1.11 25.28
N CYS A 217 -2.09 1.49 24.35
CA CYS A 217 -1.95 1.06 22.96
C CYS A 217 -0.56 1.40 22.41
N TYR A 218 0.00 0.48 21.62
CA TYR A 218 1.35 0.58 21.01
C TYR A 218 2.53 0.44 21.98
N GLU A 219 2.32 -0.04 23.21
CA GLU A 219 3.38 -0.30 24.19
C GLU A 219 3.67 -1.81 24.30
N ASP A 220 4.90 -2.22 23.95
CA ASP A 220 5.29 -3.64 23.93
C ASP A 220 5.25 -4.30 25.32
N GLN A 221 5.52 -3.53 26.38
CA GLN A 221 5.62 -3.99 27.78
C GLN A 221 4.34 -4.65 28.34
N ILE A 222 3.19 -4.48 27.69
CA ILE A 222 1.94 -5.14 28.12
C ILE A 222 2.04 -6.66 27.89
N TYR A 223 2.68 -7.06 26.80
CA TYR A 223 2.71 -8.45 26.34
C TYR A 223 4.10 -9.08 26.41
N TRP A 224 5.15 -8.27 26.52
CA TRP A 224 6.53 -8.72 26.45
C TRP A 224 7.34 -8.25 27.66
N GLU A 225 8.25 -9.11 28.11
CA GLU A 225 9.35 -8.68 28.97
C GLU A 225 10.32 -7.83 28.13
N VAL A 226 10.36 -6.54 28.41
CA VAL A 226 11.21 -5.59 27.68
C VAL A 226 12.59 -5.46 28.34
N PRO A 227 13.69 -5.31 27.56
CA PRO A 227 15.00 -5.02 28.12
C PRO A 227 14.94 -3.76 28.99
N GLN A 228 15.63 -3.76 30.14
CA GLN A 228 15.79 -2.54 30.93
C GLN A 228 16.55 -1.51 30.11
N GLU A 229 15.96 -0.34 29.91
CA GLU A 229 16.65 0.79 29.27
C GLU A 229 17.88 1.13 30.12
N HIS A 230 19.07 0.82 29.60
CA HIS A 230 20.28 1.47 30.10
C HIS A 230 20.17 2.93 29.64
N GLU A 231 19.80 3.83 30.56
CA GLU A 231 19.97 5.26 30.34
C GLU A 231 21.42 5.50 29.93
N ASP A 232 21.64 5.84 28.66
CA ASP A 232 22.92 6.33 28.17
C ASP A 232 23.28 7.58 28.97
N LYS A 233 24.14 7.41 29.97
CA LYS A 233 24.81 8.47 30.73
C LYS A 233 25.82 9.22 29.85
N ALA A 234 25.34 9.83 28.77
CA ALA A 234 26.12 10.66 27.87
C ALA A 234 25.45 12.03 27.67
N GLN A 235 25.05 12.65 28.78
CA GLN A 235 24.96 14.10 28.88
C GLN A 235 25.68 14.51 30.17
N GLU A 236 27.00 14.63 30.09
CA GLU A 236 27.72 15.48 31.04
C GLU A 236 27.15 16.90 30.91
N PRO A 237 26.65 17.52 31.99
CA PRO A 237 26.39 18.95 31.96
C PRO A 237 27.74 19.64 31.87
N LEU A 238 27.95 20.40 30.79
CA LEU A 238 28.99 21.43 30.71
C LEU A 238 28.95 22.24 32.01
N ARG A 239 29.92 21.98 32.91
CA ARG A 239 30.21 22.86 34.03
C ARG A 239 30.59 24.21 33.44
N VAL A 240 29.73 25.19 33.66
CA VAL A 240 30.10 26.60 33.56
C VAL A 240 31.15 26.82 34.64
N GLU A 241 32.42 27.00 34.25
CA GLU A 241 33.40 27.63 35.12
C GLU A 241 33.01 29.11 35.25
N GLU A 242 32.33 29.45 36.34
CA GLU A 242 32.35 30.83 36.85
C GLU A 242 33.78 31.11 37.33
N SER A 243 34.49 31.96 36.59
CA SER A 243 35.73 32.55 37.08
C SER A 243 35.39 33.58 38.14
N ASP A 244 35.44 33.18 39.41
CA ASP A 244 35.59 34.10 40.52
C ASP A 244 36.99 34.74 40.46
N THR A 245 37.04 36.01 40.09
CA THR A 245 38.15 36.89 40.44
C THR A 245 37.61 38.18 41.07
N GLN A 246 37.55 38.17 42.40
CA GLN A 246 37.67 39.36 43.22
C GLN A 246 39.14 39.50 43.68
N ALA A 247 39.81 40.55 43.17
CA ALA A 247 40.78 41.39 43.89
C ALA A 247 41.09 42.62 43.02
#